data_AF-A0A955N462-F1
#
_entry.id   AF-A0A955N462-F1
#
_cell.length_a   1.000
_cell.length_b   1.000
_cell.length_c   1.000
_cell.angle_alpha   90.00
_cell.angle_beta   90.00
_cell.angle_gamma   90.00
#
_symmetry.space_group_name_H-M   'P 1'
#
loop_
_entity.id
_entity.type
_entity.pdbx_description
1 polymer ?
#
loop_
_entity_poly.entity_id
_entity_poly.type
_entity_poly.pdbx_seq_one_letter_code
_entity_poly.pdbx_strand_id
1 'polypeptide(L)'
;LTQEDAQLAATHRTVIITTTVAEHFHPPGHQAHSEGNPHYLANSGSHKQQSVENVMEVARESQVENLRLLHQAGVTIAIGSDHAETALAEALHLHQLGVFDNLALLKMWSETTPQTIFPSRKIGRFDEGYEASFLVLQGNPVEDFEQVRNIIFRVKQGFPLSWRETQDSEAIAGHAH
;
A
#
# COMPACT_ATOMS: atom_id res chain seq x y z
N LEU A 1 -15.29 -9.87 -8.45
CA LEU A 1 -16.23 -9.35 -7.43
C LEU A 1 -17.50 -8.90 -8.14
N THR A 2 -18.69 -9.04 -7.55
CA THR A 2 -19.94 -8.54 -8.13
C THR A 2 -20.46 -7.32 -7.38
N GLN A 3 -21.40 -6.57 -7.98
CA GLN A 3 -22.05 -5.43 -7.35
C GLN A 3 -22.79 -5.84 -6.06
N GLU A 4 -23.41 -7.02 -6.06
CA GLU A 4 -24.11 -7.57 -4.89
C GLU A 4 -23.12 -7.83 -3.75
N ASP A 5 -21.95 -8.42 -4.05
CA ASP A 5 -20.88 -8.62 -3.06
C ASP A 5 -20.42 -7.30 -2.43
N ALA A 6 -20.24 -6.26 -3.25
CA ALA A 6 -19.81 -4.94 -2.80
C ALA A 6 -20.88 -4.26 -1.92
N GLN A 7 -22.16 -4.36 -2.30
CA GLN A 7 -23.27 -3.85 -1.50
C GLN A 7 -23.42 -4.59 -0.18
N LEU A 8 -23.22 -5.91 -0.19
CA LEU A 8 -23.23 -6.73 1.00
C LEU A 8 -22.10 -6.33 1.95
N ALA A 9 -20.88 -6.14 1.43
CA ALA A 9 -19.74 -5.66 2.21
C ALA A 9 -20.01 -4.29 2.86
N ALA A 10 -20.60 -3.35 2.12
CA ALA A 10 -20.98 -2.05 2.65
C ALA A 10 -22.05 -2.17 3.76
N THR A 11 -23.08 -2.99 3.53
CA THR A 11 -24.18 -3.22 4.48
C THR A 11 -23.69 -3.80 5.80
N HIS A 12 -22.72 -4.72 5.72
CA HIS A 12 -22.13 -5.36 6.90
C HIS A 12 -20.98 -4.55 7.52
N ARG A 13 -20.66 -3.37 6.97
CA ARG A 13 -19.54 -2.51 7.41
C ARG A 13 -18.20 -3.26 7.40
N THR A 14 -18.04 -4.14 6.43
CA THR A 14 -16.77 -4.83 6.19
C THR A 14 -15.73 -3.80 5.79
N VAL A 15 -14.54 -3.91 6.39
CA VAL A 15 -13.37 -3.13 5.96
C VAL A 15 -12.52 -4.01 5.06
N ILE A 16 -12.23 -3.51 3.86
CA ILE A 16 -11.32 -4.15 2.92
C ILE A 16 -9.94 -3.53 3.08
N ILE A 17 -8.93 -4.36 3.28
CA ILE A 17 -7.53 -3.94 3.35
C ILE A 17 -6.91 -4.16 1.96
N THR A 18 -6.32 -3.12 1.38
CA THR A 18 -5.55 -3.27 0.15
C THR A 18 -4.24 -4.00 0.45
N THR A 19 -3.74 -4.79 -0.49
CA THR A 19 -2.45 -5.50 -0.43
C THR A 19 -1.88 -5.67 -1.84
N THR A 20 -1.95 -4.61 -2.64
CA THR A 20 -1.71 -4.64 -4.10
C THR A 20 -0.22 -4.76 -4.46
N VAL A 21 0.67 -4.28 -3.59
CA VAL A 21 2.12 -4.44 -3.78
C VAL A 21 2.62 -5.86 -3.53
N ALA A 22 1.90 -6.67 -2.75
CA ALA A 22 2.28 -8.06 -2.49
C ALA A 22 2.23 -8.94 -3.76
N GLU A 23 1.40 -8.57 -4.74
CA GLU A 23 1.31 -9.24 -6.04
C GLU A 23 2.53 -8.98 -6.94
N HIS A 24 3.38 -7.99 -6.62
CA HIS A 24 4.54 -7.60 -7.42
C HIS A 24 5.88 -8.15 -6.89
N PHE A 25 5.91 -8.78 -5.71
CA PHE A 25 7.15 -9.27 -5.10
C PHE A 25 7.63 -10.59 -5.74
N HIS A 26 8.66 -10.50 -6.58
CA HIS A 26 9.53 -11.61 -6.94
C HIS A 26 10.88 -11.42 -6.23
N PRO A 27 11.25 -12.25 -5.23
CA PRO A 27 12.54 -12.08 -4.57
C PRO A 27 13.69 -12.32 -5.57
N PRO A 28 14.72 -11.44 -5.62
CA PRO A 28 15.91 -11.71 -6.39
C PRO A 28 16.77 -12.73 -5.62
N GLY A 29 16.73 -14.01 -6.00
CA GLY A 29 17.68 -14.97 -5.42
C GLY A 29 17.31 -16.43 -5.30
N HIS A 30 16.36 -16.97 -6.07
CA HIS A 30 16.26 -18.42 -6.22
C HIS A 30 16.79 -18.83 -7.59
N GLN A 31 18.13 -18.83 -7.69
CA GLN A 31 18.83 -19.69 -8.63
C GLN A 31 18.43 -21.13 -8.29
N ALA A 32 17.60 -21.73 -9.12
CA ALA A 32 17.40 -23.17 -9.12
C ALA A 32 18.77 -23.81 -9.36
N HIS A 33 19.30 -24.47 -8.33
CA HIS A 33 20.49 -25.31 -8.46
C HIS A 33 20.22 -26.40 -9.50
N SER A 34 20.97 -26.33 -10.60
CA SER A 34 20.98 -27.32 -11.67
C SER A 34 22.08 -28.34 -11.41
N GLU A 35 21.71 -29.61 -11.17
CA GLU A 35 22.50 -30.81 -11.48
C GLU A 35 21.49 -31.96 -11.75
N GLY A 36 21.47 -32.71 -12.86
CA GLY A 36 22.39 -32.79 -13.99
C GLY A 36 21.78 -33.49 -15.23
N ASN A 37 22.40 -33.15 -16.36
CA ASN A 37 22.45 -33.80 -17.69
C ASN A 37 21.33 -33.63 -18.74
N PRO A 38 21.70 -33.64 -20.05
CA PRO A 38 21.36 -32.56 -20.98
C PRO A 38 20.63 -33.08 -22.23
N HIS A 39 20.42 -32.18 -23.19
CA HIS A 39 19.68 -32.31 -24.46
C HIS A 39 18.20 -31.92 -24.33
N TYR A 40 17.91 -30.64 -24.59
CA TYR A 40 17.28 -30.19 -25.83
C TYR A 40 17.56 -28.69 -26.01
N LEU A 41 18.28 -28.33 -27.06
CA LEU A 41 18.25 -26.99 -27.62
C LEU A 41 17.00 -26.88 -28.48
N ALA A 42 15.99 -26.14 -28.03
CA ALA A 42 14.99 -25.53 -28.91
C ALA A 42 14.13 -24.48 -28.17
N ASN A 43 14.50 -23.22 -28.36
CA ASN A 43 13.59 -22.14 -28.74
C ASN A 43 12.18 -22.13 -28.11
N SER A 44 12.02 -21.60 -26.89
CA SER A 44 10.69 -21.40 -26.27
C SER A 44 10.63 -20.19 -25.31
N GLY A 45 11.41 -19.14 -25.60
CA GLY A 45 11.44 -17.93 -24.77
C GLY A 45 10.21 -17.02 -24.93
N SER A 46 9.69 -16.82 -26.15
CA SER A 46 8.69 -15.76 -26.38
C SER A 46 7.26 -16.12 -25.96
N HIS A 47 6.83 -17.38 -26.13
CA HIS A 47 5.44 -17.76 -25.83
C HIS A 47 5.13 -17.84 -24.33
N LYS A 48 6.10 -18.24 -23.49
CA LYS A 48 5.91 -18.24 -22.03
C LYS A 48 5.86 -16.82 -21.46
N GLN A 49 6.74 -15.93 -21.93
CA GLN A 49 6.75 -14.54 -21.48
C GLN A 49 5.45 -13.82 -21.87
N GLN A 50 5.00 -13.96 -23.12
CA GLN A 50 3.72 -13.37 -23.57
C GLN A 50 2.50 -13.89 -22.79
N SER A 51 2.47 -15.18 -22.43
CA SER A 51 1.35 -15.74 -21.64
C SER A 51 1.31 -15.22 -20.21
N VAL A 52 2.46 -14.93 -19.60
CA VAL A 52 2.54 -14.41 -18.23
C VAL A 52 2.20 -12.92 -18.20
N GLU A 53 2.70 -12.15 -19.18
CA GLU A 53 2.37 -10.72 -19.35
C GLU A 53 0.85 -10.51 -19.45
N ASN A 54 0.18 -11.30 -20.29
CA ASN A 54 -1.27 -11.22 -20.48
C ASN A 54 -2.06 -11.56 -19.20
N VAL A 55 -1.57 -12.49 -18.38
CA VAL A 55 -2.21 -12.86 -17.11
C VAL A 55 -2.05 -11.73 -16.09
N MET A 56 -0.88 -11.10 -16.02
CA MET A 56 -0.62 -9.98 -15.11
C MET A 56 -1.45 -8.75 -15.50
N GLU A 57 -1.60 -8.48 -16.80
CA GLU A 57 -2.45 -7.38 -17.28
C GLU A 57 -3.92 -7.59 -16.93
N VAL A 58 -4.46 -8.79 -17.15
CA VAL A 58 -5.83 -9.15 -16.78
C VAL A 58 -6.03 -9.09 -15.25
N ALA A 59 -5.04 -9.50 -14.47
CA ALA A 59 -5.09 -9.41 -13.01
C ALA A 59 -5.16 -7.95 -12.55
N ARG A 60 -4.32 -7.07 -13.12
CA ARG A 60 -4.32 -5.63 -12.83
C ARG A 60 -5.64 -4.96 -13.20
N GLU A 61 -6.20 -5.27 -14.37
CA GLU A 61 -7.51 -4.76 -14.78
C GLU A 61 -8.62 -5.20 -13.85
N SER A 62 -8.62 -6.48 -13.46
CA SER A 62 -9.58 -7.04 -12.50
C SER A 62 -9.45 -6.36 -11.13
N GLN A 63 -8.22 -6.08 -10.68
CA GLN A 63 -7.96 -5.38 -9.43
C GLN A 63 -8.50 -3.95 -9.47
N VAL A 64 -8.22 -3.20 -10.55
CA VAL A 64 -8.75 -1.84 -10.77
C VAL A 64 -10.27 -1.83 -10.73
N GLU A 65 -10.93 -2.76 -11.42
CA GLU A 65 -12.39 -2.82 -11.47
C GLU A 65 -12.99 -3.18 -10.11
N ASN A 66 -12.40 -4.15 -9.40
CA ASN A 66 -12.85 -4.51 -8.05
C ASN A 66 -12.73 -3.34 -7.07
N LEU A 67 -11.61 -2.61 -7.09
CA LEU A 67 -11.42 -1.43 -6.23
C LEU A 67 -12.42 -0.33 -6.56
N ARG A 68 -12.69 -0.09 -7.85
CA ARG A 68 -13.68 0.89 -8.31
C ARG A 68 -15.08 0.52 -7.81
N LEU A 69 -15.45 -0.74 -7.93
CA LEU A 69 -16.75 -1.27 -7.50
C LEU A 69 -16.96 -1.12 -5.98
N LEU A 70 -15.95 -1.49 -5.19
CA LEU A 70 -15.98 -1.35 -3.73
C LEU A 70 -16.11 0.11 -3.30
N HIS A 71 -15.32 0.99 -3.92
CA HIS A 71 -15.34 2.42 -3.63
C HIS A 71 -16.71 3.04 -3.97
N GLN A 72 -17.27 2.72 -5.13
CA GLN A 72 -18.59 3.22 -5.54
C GLN A 72 -19.73 2.69 -4.66
N ALA A 73 -19.60 1.48 -4.13
CA ALA A 73 -20.55 0.90 -3.18
C ALA A 73 -20.44 1.49 -1.76
N GLY A 74 -19.45 2.37 -1.50
CA GLY A 74 -19.24 2.98 -0.19
C GLY A 74 -18.62 2.03 0.84
N VAL A 75 -17.93 0.98 0.38
CA VAL A 75 -17.18 0.09 1.27
C VAL A 75 -16.00 0.84 1.87
N THR A 76 -15.74 0.65 3.16
CA THR A 76 -14.56 1.19 3.82
C THR A 76 -13.31 0.46 3.30
N ILE A 77 -12.40 1.19 2.68
CA ILE A 77 -11.11 0.68 2.20
C ILE A 77 -9.99 1.26 3.07
N ALA A 78 -9.13 0.38 3.60
CA ALA A 78 -7.95 0.72 4.37
C ALA A 78 -6.68 0.26 3.62
N ILE A 79 -5.59 1.01 3.77
CA ILE A 79 -4.33 0.76 3.05
C ILE A 79 -3.44 -0.19 3.86
N GLY A 80 -2.99 -1.28 3.23
CA GLY A 80 -2.05 -2.24 3.80
C GLY A 80 -1.04 -2.76 2.77
N SER A 81 0.18 -3.08 3.17
CA SER A 81 1.24 -3.53 2.25
C SER A 81 1.58 -5.02 2.37
N ASP A 82 0.92 -5.75 3.27
CA ASP A 82 1.16 -7.16 3.59
C ASP A 82 2.65 -7.52 3.84
N HIS A 83 3.20 -6.95 4.91
CA HIS A 83 4.45 -7.27 5.61
C HIS A 83 5.80 -7.24 4.85
N ALA A 84 5.83 -7.29 3.52
CA ALA A 84 7.07 -7.20 2.73
C ALA A 84 7.43 -5.78 2.29
N GLU A 85 6.45 -4.88 2.25
CA GLU A 85 6.57 -3.51 1.74
C GLU A 85 6.12 -2.46 2.76
N THR A 86 6.38 -1.18 2.49
CA THR A 86 5.93 -0.07 3.34
C THR A 86 4.50 0.38 2.97
N ALA A 87 3.76 0.95 3.92
CA ALA A 87 2.46 1.58 3.64
C ALA A 87 2.56 2.72 2.59
N LEU A 88 3.73 3.35 2.47
CA LEU A 88 4.03 4.32 1.41
C LEU A 88 4.03 3.64 0.04
N ALA A 89 4.68 2.48 -0.10
CA ALA A 89 4.72 1.74 -1.36
C ALA A 89 3.31 1.37 -1.84
N GLU A 90 2.46 0.87 -0.94
CA GLU A 90 1.06 0.58 -1.26
C GLU A 90 0.30 1.84 -1.71
N ALA A 91 0.43 2.96 -0.97
CA ALA A 91 -0.25 4.20 -1.35
C ALA A 91 0.18 4.70 -2.73
N LEU A 92 1.48 4.62 -3.05
CA LEU A 92 2.00 5.00 -4.36
C LEU A 92 1.51 4.07 -5.47
N HIS A 93 1.43 2.77 -5.20
CA HIS A 93 0.89 1.82 -6.16
C HIS A 93 -0.59 2.12 -6.45
N LEU A 94 -1.41 2.34 -5.41
CA LEU A 94 -2.81 2.73 -5.57
C LEU A 94 -2.97 4.06 -6.33
N HIS A 95 -2.05 5.02 -6.12
CA HIS A 95 -2.01 6.26 -6.90
C HIS A 95 -1.76 5.98 -8.40
N GLN A 96 -0.81 5.10 -8.71
CA GLN A 96 -0.50 4.70 -10.10
C GLN A 96 -1.67 3.96 -10.77
N LEU A 97 -2.46 3.19 -10.02
CA LEU A 97 -3.67 2.55 -10.56
C LEU A 97 -4.75 3.55 -10.98
N GLY A 98 -4.72 4.79 -10.48
CA GLY A 98 -5.63 5.87 -10.88
C GLY A 98 -7.10 5.64 -10.51
N VAL A 99 -7.38 4.77 -9.54
CA VAL A 99 -8.74 4.44 -9.08
C VAL A 99 -9.30 5.55 -8.17
N PHE A 100 -8.42 6.19 -7.40
CA PHE A 100 -8.76 7.20 -6.40
C PHE A 100 -8.10 8.52 -6.75
N ASP A 101 -8.79 9.63 -6.49
CA ASP A 101 -8.12 10.93 -6.49
C ASP A 101 -7.17 11.07 -5.29
N ASN A 102 -6.25 12.04 -5.37
CA ASN A 102 -5.22 12.26 -4.37
C ASN A 102 -5.82 12.51 -2.97
N LEU A 103 -6.92 13.25 -2.88
CA LEU A 103 -7.56 13.57 -1.60
C LEU A 103 -8.18 12.32 -0.96
N ALA A 104 -8.89 11.51 -1.75
CA ALA A 104 -9.47 10.25 -1.31
C ALA A 104 -8.38 9.30 -0.81
N LEU A 105 -7.27 9.21 -1.55
CA LEU A 105 -6.13 8.38 -1.17
C LEU A 105 -5.45 8.85 0.12
N LEU A 106 -5.23 10.17 0.27
CA LEU A 106 -4.72 10.76 1.51
C LEU A 106 -5.64 10.48 2.69
N LYS A 107 -6.97 10.59 2.51
CA LYS A 107 -7.94 10.29 3.57
C LYS A 107 -7.95 8.82 3.96
N MET A 108 -7.91 7.92 2.97
CA MET A 108 -7.80 6.49 3.24
C MET A 108 -6.54 6.18 4.03
N TRP A 109 -5.40 6.78 3.65
CA TRP A 109 -4.12 6.50 4.28
C TRP A 109 -3.98 7.11 5.68
N SER A 110 -4.39 8.37 5.84
CA SER A 110 -4.12 9.17 7.04
C SER A 110 -5.29 9.25 8.02
N GLU A 111 -6.54 9.02 7.60
CA GLU A 111 -7.71 9.01 8.48
C GLU A 111 -8.27 7.59 8.62
N THR A 112 -8.72 6.98 7.52
CA THR A 112 -9.49 5.72 7.54
C THR A 112 -8.67 4.55 8.08
N THR A 113 -7.45 4.38 7.58
CA THR A 113 -6.55 3.29 7.98
C THR A 113 -6.22 3.34 9.47
N PRO A 114 -5.69 4.46 10.03
CA PRO A 114 -5.40 4.52 11.45
C PRO A 114 -6.65 4.37 12.33
N GLN A 115 -7.80 4.94 11.94
CA GLN A 115 -9.05 4.76 12.69
C GLN A 115 -9.59 3.33 12.64
N THR A 116 -9.35 2.60 11.55
CA THR A 116 -9.68 1.16 11.46
C THR A 116 -8.83 0.34 12.43
N ILE A 117 -7.53 0.63 12.51
CA ILE A 117 -6.58 -0.11 13.37
C ILE A 117 -6.79 0.24 14.85
N PHE A 118 -7.03 1.52 15.15
CA PHE A 118 -7.15 2.03 16.51
C PHE A 118 -8.48 2.79 16.73
N PRO A 119 -9.63 2.09 16.71
CA PRO A 119 -10.96 2.72 16.69
C PRO A 119 -11.30 3.54 17.94
N SER A 120 -10.59 3.32 19.05
CA SER A 120 -10.77 4.08 20.29
C SER A 120 -9.86 5.30 20.40
N ARG A 121 -8.88 5.45 19.51
CA ARG A 121 -7.91 6.55 19.55
C ARG A 121 -8.37 7.70 18.68
N LYS A 122 -8.25 8.93 19.20
CA LYS A 122 -8.50 10.14 18.42
C LYS A 122 -7.28 10.45 17.55
N ILE A 123 -7.09 9.69 16.47
CA ILE A 123 -5.96 9.83 15.54
C ILE A 123 -6.40 10.07 14.10
N GLY A 124 -5.45 10.45 13.25
CA GLY A 124 -5.71 10.58 11.82
C GLY A 124 -6.55 11.79 11.43
N ARG A 125 -6.68 12.78 12.30
CA ARG A 125 -7.26 14.08 11.96
C ARG A 125 -6.48 15.20 12.62
N PHE A 126 -6.49 16.35 11.98
CA PHE A 126 -5.92 17.58 12.53
C PHE A 126 -7.06 18.45 13.07
N ASP A 127 -7.55 18.08 14.26
CA ASP A 127 -8.69 18.69 14.91
C ASP A 127 -8.49 18.70 16.44
N GLU A 128 -9.21 19.56 17.16
CA GLU A 128 -9.09 19.67 18.60
C GLU A 128 -9.41 18.34 19.31
N GLY A 129 -8.56 17.99 20.28
CA GLY A 129 -8.69 16.75 21.04
C GLY A 129 -8.19 15.48 20.32
N TYR A 130 -7.70 15.59 19.07
CA TYR A 130 -6.95 14.51 18.42
C TYR A 130 -5.48 14.53 18.83
N GLU A 131 -4.85 13.36 18.77
CA GLU A 131 -3.41 13.23 19.00
C GLU A 131 -2.64 14.10 18.01
N ALA A 132 -1.66 14.86 18.51
CA ALA A 132 -0.77 15.66 17.70
C ALA A 132 0.27 14.77 16.99
N SER A 133 -0.19 13.95 16.04
CA SER A 133 0.64 13.10 15.18
C SER A 133 0.43 13.52 13.72
N PHE A 134 1.41 14.21 13.14
CA PHE A 134 1.31 14.76 11.80
C PHE A 134 2.67 14.90 11.12
N LEU A 135 2.62 15.04 9.79
CA LEU A 135 3.77 15.29 8.93
C LEU A 135 3.61 16.69 8.32
N VAL A 136 4.72 17.39 8.15
CA VAL A 136 4.78 18.59 7.32
C VAL A 136 5.48 18.23 6.02
N LEU A 137 4.82 18.49 4.90
CA LEU A 137 5.33 18.23 3.56
C LEU A 137 5.84 19.52 2.92
N GLN A 138 6.85 19.41 2.07
CA GLN A 138 7.42 20.54 1.32
C GLN A 138 6.41 21.16 0.32
N GLY A 139 5.47 20.36 -0.19
CA GLY A 139 4.48 20.77 -1.18
C GLY A 139 3.09 20.17 -0.95
N ASN A 140 2.12 20.54 -1.79
CA ASN A 140 0.72 20.13 -1.66
C ASN A 140 0.47 18.73 -2.26
N PRO A 141 0.20 17.68 -1.45
CA PRO A 141 -0.02 16.33 -1.94
C PRO A 141 -1.36 16.12 -2.65
N VAL A 142 -2.30 17.08 -2.56
CA VAL A 142 -3.56 17.05 -3.31
C VAL A 142 -3.30 17.41 -4.78
N GLU A 143 -2.37 18.32 -5.05
CA GLU A 143 -1.98 18.74 -6.40
C GLU A 143 -0.91 17.83 -7.01
N ASP A 144 0.07 17.42 -6.22
CA ASP A 144 1.18 16.55 -6.63
C ASP A 144 1.40 15.46 -5.57
N PHE A 145 0.92 14.25 -5.84
CA PHE A 145 0.94 13.17 -4.86
C PHE A 145 2.36 12.78 -4.45
N GLU A 146 3.39 12.99 -5.27
CA GLU A 146 4.78 12.68 -4.91
C GLU A 146 5.29 13.50 -3.71
N GLN A 147 4.62 14.60 -3.36
CA GLN A 147 4.94 15.40 -2.18
C GLN A 147 4.82 14.62 -0.86
N VAL A 148 4.11 13.48 -0.83
CA VAL A 148 4.07 12.59 0.35
C VAL A 148 5.46 12.05 0.74
N ARG A 149 6.44 12.07 -0.18
CA ARG A 149 7.84 11.70 0.11
C ARG A 149 8.66 12.84 0.70
N ASN A 150 8.24 14.09 0.46
CA ASN A 150 9.00 15.28 0.80
C ASN A 150 8.65 15.77 2.21
N ILE A 151 8.87 14.91 3.20
CA ILE A 151 8.58 15.20 4.61
C ILE A 151 9.71 16.05 5.21
N ILE A 152 9.38 17.27 5.64
CA ILE A 152 10.35 18.20 6.25
C ILE A 152 10.25 18.29 7.76
N PHE A 153 9.14 17.85 8.34
CA PHE A 153 8.97 17.80 9.79
C PHE A 153 8.00 16.69 10.18
N ARG A 154 8.24 16.09 11.35
CA ARG A 154 7.48 14.96 11.86
C ARG A 154 7.15 15.20 13.32
N VAL A 155 5.89 15.02 13.69
CA VAL A 155 5.45 15.04 15.09
C VAL A 155 4.71 13.75 15.37
N LYS A 156 5.01 13.13 16.51
CA LYS A 156 4.30 11.96 17.01
C LYS A 156 3.83 12.25 18.43
N GLN A 157 2.52 12.24 18.62
CA GLN A 157 1.88 12.44 19.92
C GLN A 157 2.34 13.71 20.66
N GLY A 158 2.55 14.79 19.93
CA GLY A 158 2.98 16.09 20.45
C GLY A 158 4.50 16.28 20.52
N PHE A 159 5.29 15.24 20.24
CA PHE A 159 6.74 15.32 20.26
C PHE A 159 7.30 15.44 18.84
N PRO A 160 8.07 16.50 18.52
CA PRO A 160 8.88 16.54 17.31
C PRO A 160 9.83 15.34 17.27
N LEU A 161 9.84 14.60 16.16
CA LEU A 161 10.83 13.55 15.93
C LEU A 161 12.07 14.19 15.30
N SER A 162 13.20 14.08 15.97
CA SER A 162 14.47 14.55 15.41
C SER A 162 14.99 13.54 14.38
N TRP A 163 15.76 14.02 13.40
CA TRP A 163 16.37 13.14 12.40
C TRP A 163 17.34 12.11 13.02
N ARG A 164 17.87 12.38 14.23
CA ARG A 164 18.83 11.51 14.93
C ARG A 164 18.18 10.31 15.60
N GLU A 165 16.93 10.43 16.05
CA GLU A 165 16.24 9.32 16.75
C GLU A 165 15.83 8.18 15.81
N THR A 166 15.77 8.42 14.50
CA THR A 166 15.43 7.37 13.50
C THR A 166 16.58 6.40 13.19
N GLN A 167 17.83 6.73 13.49
CA GLN A 167 18.95 5.78 13.34
C GLN A 167 19.09 4.87 14.57
N ASP A 168 18.78 5.38 15.76
CA ASP A 168 18.92 4.61 17.00
C ASP A 168 17.87 3.49 17.13
N SER A 169 16.68 3.64 16.53
CA SER A 169 15.66 2.58 16.52
C SER A 169 16.03 1.37 15.64
N GLU A 170 16.84 1.55 14.59
CA GLU A 170 17.39 0.43 13.81
C GLU A 170 18.60 -0.20 14.51
N ALA A 171 19.39 0.59 15.25
CA ALA A 171 20.54 0.09 15.99
C ALA A 171 20.18 -0.79 17.21
N ILE A 172 19.05 -0.51 17.89
CA ILE A 172 18.59 -1.31 19.04
C ILE A 172 18.05 -2.68 18.60
N ALA A 173 17.49 -2.80 17.39
CA ALA A 173 17.04 -4.09 16.84
C ALA A 173 18.21 -5.03 16.46
N GLY A 174 19.43 -4.50 16.31
CA GLY A 174 20.65 -5.26 15.99
C GLY A 174 21.45 -5.78 17.19
N HIS A 175 21.02 -5.52 18.43
CA HIS A 175 21.76 -5.89 19.65
C HIS A 175 21.04 -6.91 20.54
N ALA A 176 20.04 -7.61 19.99
CA ALA A 176 19.45 -8.79 20.63
C ALA A 176 19.90 -10.07 19.90
N HIS A 177 21.18 -10.42 20.07
CA HIS A 177 21.72 -11.76 19.83
C HIS A 177 22.54 -12.20 21.04
#